data_AF-A0A9P6GUW9-F1
#
_entry.id   AF-A0A9P6GUW9-F1
#
_cell.length_a   1.000
_cell.length_b   1.000
_cell.length_c   1.000
_cell.angle_alpha   90.00
_cell.angle_beta   90.00
_cell.angle_gamma   90.00
#
_symmetry.space_group_name_H-M   'P 1'
#
loop_
_entity.id
_entity.type
_entity.pdbx_description
1 polymer ?
#
loop_
_entity_poly.entity_id
_entity_poly.type
_entity_poly.pdbx_seq_one_letter_code
_entity_poly.pdbx_strand_id
1 'polypeptide(L)'
;ICLNAKKCKFFRTEIKILGNIISRGVIKVDPEKTEQIRSYPLPTNVRELRSFLGLVNYCREFVKGFATLTGPLYEMLTGEKKNSTKKVVLDKKKQEDFRKIKEKLCENIMRVQPNFQKELILVTDASDYGIGAVLLQKDDMGNERMISAFSKKLDKCQRNYSVTDKELL
;
A
#
# COMPACT_ATOMS: atom_id res chain seq x y z
N ILE A 1 -20.32 -4.23 -29.76
CA ILE A 1 -19.09 -4.06 -28.95
C ILE A 1 -17.92 -4.01 -29.92
N CYS A 2 -17.15 -2.92 -29.97
CA CYS A 2 -15.97 -2.79 -30.82
C CYS A 2 -14.71 -2.87 -29.95
N LEU A 3 -13.73 -3.68 -30.35
CA LEU A 3 -12.47 -3.87 -29.63
C LEU A 3 -11.33 -3.12 -30.32
N ASN A 4 -10.48 -2.46 -29.54
CA ASN A 4 -9.27 -1.85 -30.07
C ASN A 4 -8.18 -2.93 -30.20
N ALA A 5 -8.00 -3.46 -31.40
CA ALA A 5 -7.05 -4.54 -31.69
C ALA A 5 -5.62 -4.26 -31.20
N LYS A 6 -5.16 -3.00 -31.23
CA LYS A 6 -3.82 -2.61 -30.75
C LYS A 6 -3.65 -2.78 -29.24
N LYS A 7 -4.75 -2.72 -28.48
CA LYS A 7 -4.74 -2.88 -27.02
C LYS A 7 -5.07 -4.31 -26.58
N CYS A 8 -5.53 -5.16 -27.50
CA CYS A 8 -5.87 -6.55 -27.20
C CYS A 8 -4.61 -7.42 -27.13
N LYS A 9 -4.43 -8.15 -26.03
CA LYS A 9 -3.39 -9.15 -25.85
C LYS A 9 -4.06 -10.49 -25.57
N PHE A 10 -3.96 -11.43 -26.50
CA PHE A 10 -4.58 -12.76 -26.39
C PHE A 10 -3.53 -13.83 -26.04
N PHE A 11 -3.98 -14.88 -25.33
CA PHE A 11 -3.19 -16.08 -25.00
C PHE A 11 -1.80 -15.80 -24.40
N ARG A 12 -1.69 -14.80 -23.52
CA ARG A 12 -0.43 -14.47 -22.83
C ARG A 12 -0.36 -15.09 -21.44
N THR A 13 0.81 -15.59 -21.06
CA THR A 13 1.10 -16.07 -19.70
C THR A 13 1.25 -14.92 -18.69
N GLU A 14 1.52 -13.72 -19.19
CA GLU A 14 1.67 -12.50 -18.40
C GLU A 14 0.92 -11.35 -19.10
N ILE A 15 0.14 -10.61 -18.33
CA ILE A 15 -0.62 -9.46 -18.84
C ILE A 15 -0.51 -8.26 -17.89
N LYS A 16 -0.34 -7.07 -18.47
CA LYS A 16 -0.40 -5.78 -17.77
C LYS A 16 -1.82 -5.26 -17.79
N ILE A 17 -2.44 -5.10 -16.63
CA ILE A 17 -3.81 -4.61 -16.46
C ILE A 17 -3.90 -3.71 -15.23
N LEU A 18 -4.51 -2.52 -15.38
CA LEU A 18 -4.72 -1.54 -14.30
C LEU A 18 -3.43 -1.18 -13.50
N GLY A 19 -2.27 -1.21 -14.16
CA GLY A 19 -0.97 -0.94 -13.54
C GLY A 19 -0.43 -2.07 -12.66
N ASN A 20 -0.96 -3.28 -12.83
CA ASN A 20 -0.41 -4.51 -12.28
C ASN A 20 0.03 -5.44 -13.41
N ILE A 21 0.99 -6.30 -13.11
CA ILE A 21 1.40 -7.41 -13.96
C ILE A 21 0.87 -8.70 -13.33
N ILE A 22 -0.01 -9.40 -14.06
CA ILE A 22 -0.60 -10.66 -13.61
C ILE A 22 0.08 -11.79 -14.37
N SER A 23 0.68 -12.73 -13.65
CA SER A 23 1.26 -13.94 -14.22
C SER A 23 1.10 -15.13 -13.27
N ARG A 24 0.57 -16.25 -13.77
CA ARG A 24 0.47 -17.54 -13.06
C ARG A 24 -0.09 -17.42 -11.62
N GLY A 25 -1.17 -16.65 -11.45
CA GLY A 25 -1.81 -16.45 -10.14
C GLY A 25 -1.07 -15.49 -9.20
N VAL A 26 0.02 -14.87 -9.65
CA VAL A 26 0.73 -13.81 -8.92
C VAL A 26 0.41 -12.45 -9.55
N ILE A 27 0.18 -11.47 -8.70
CA ILE A 27 -0.06 -10.07 -9.06
C ILE A 27 1.13 -9.27 -8.55
N LYS A 28 1.84 -8.62 -9.47
CA LYS A 28 2.97 -7.74 -9.18
C LYS A 28 2.60 -6.30 -9.53
N VAL A 29 3.19 -5.36 -8.80
CA VAL A 29 3.12 -3.95 -9.19
C VAL A 29 3.91 -3.75 -10.49
N ASP A 30 3.38 -2.93 -11.39
CA ASP A 30 4.06 -2.56 -12.62
C ASP A 30 5.39 -1.83 -12.35
N PRO A 31 6.53 -2.29 -12.90
CA PRO A 31 7.83 -1.68 -12.68
C PRO A 31 7.87 -0.19 -13.01
N GLU A 32 7.05 0.28 -13.96
CA GLU A 32 6.95 1.72 -14.26
C GLU A 32 6.44 2.52 -13.05
N LYS A 33 5.46 1.99 -12.29
CA LYS A 33 4.96 2.64 -11.08
C LYS A 33 5.99 2.59 -9.96
N THR A 34 6.67 1.46 -9.82
CA THR A 34 7.75 1.31 -8.85
C THR A 34 8.89 2.29 -9.13
N GLU A 35 9.26 2.48 -10.40
CA GLU A 35 10.29 3.44 -10.80
C GLU A 35 9.84 4.90 -10.58
N GLN A 36 8.55 5.22 -10.79
CA GLN A 36 8.01 6.53 -10.43
C GLN A 36 8.11 6.81 -8.92
N ILE A 37 7.87 5.81 -8.07
CA ILE A 37 8.05 5.94 -6.63
C ILE A 37 9.54 6.11 -6.30
N ARG A 38 10.42 5.33 -6.92
CA ARG A 38 11.88 5.35 -6.71
C ARG A 38 12.53 6.66 -7.13
N SER A 39 12.12 7.23 -8.26
CA SER A 39 12.63 8.50 -8.79
C SER A 39 11.95 9.73 -8.19
N TYR A 40 10.87 9.57 -7.42
CA TYR A 40 10.13 10.70 -6.86
C TYR A 40 11.05 11.61 -6.00
N PRO A 41 11.13 12.91 -6.28
CA PRO A 41 12.01 13.83 -5.55
C PRO A 41 11.54 14.04 -4.11
N LEU A 42 12.41 14.55 -3.24
CA LEU A 42 12.02 14.95 -1.88
C LEU A 42 10.97 16.07 -1.96
N PRO A 43 9.76 15.88 -1.40
CA PRO A 43 8.70 16.88 -1.49
C PRO A 43 9.06 18.13 -0.67
N THR A 44 8.94 19.29 -1.31
CA THR A 44 9.29 20.60 -0.73
C THR A 44 8.07 21.34 -0.19
N ASN A 45 6.86 20.91 -0.58
CA ASN A 45 5.61 21.52 -0.18
C ASN A 45 4.53 20.47 0.10
N VAL A 46 3.46 20.91 0.76
CA VAL A 46 2.33 20.04 1.18
C VAL A 46 1.66 19.37 -0.03
N ARG A 47 1.60 20.05 -1.17
CA ARG A 47 1.00 19.52 -2.40
C ARG A 47 1.79 18.34 -2.94
N GLU A 48 3.11 18.47 -3.06
CA GLU A 48 4.02 17.39 -3.47
C GLU A 48 3.96 16.21 -2.50
N LEU A 49 3.94 16.47 -1.19
CA LEU A 49 3.81 15.41 -0.19
C LEU A 49 2.50 14.62 -0.34
N ARG A 50 1.39 15.31 -0.63
CA ARG A 50 0.10 14.65 -0.93
C ARG A 50 0.13 13.87 -2.22
N SER A 51 0.73 14.42 -3.27
CA SER A 51 0.90 13.72 -4.54
C SER A 51 1.72 12.44 -4.37
N PHE A 52 2.81 12.50 -3.60
CA PHE A 52 3.59 11.31 -3.23
C PHE A 52 2.75 10.28 -2.47
N LEU A 53 2.05 10.71 -1.40
CA LEU A 53 1.20 9.81 -0.61
C LEU A 53 0.05 9.20 -1.43
N GLY A 54 -0.51 9.95 -2.38
CA GLY A 54 -1.49 9.44 -3.34
C GLY A 54 -0.90 8.38 -4.27
N LEU A 55 0.34 8.56 -4.74
CA LEU A 55 1.05 7.59 -5.56
C LEU A 55 1.33 6.29 -4.79
N VAL A 56 1.89 6.39 -3.58
CA VAL A 56 2.26 5.21 -2.78
C VAL A 56 1.04 4.48 -2.22
N ASN A 57 -0.09 5.15 -2.04
CA ASN A 57 -1.34 4.52 -1.60
C ASN A 57 -1.84 3.45 -2.58
N TYR A 58 -1.40 3.47 -3.85
CA TYR A 58 -1.63 2.35 -4.78
C TYR A 58 -1.06 1.02 -4.27
N CYS A 59 0.07 1.07 -3.56
CA CYS A 59 0.78 -0.09 -3.04
C CYS A 59 0.34 -0.49 -1.63
N ARG A 60 -0.79 0.01 -1.12
CA ARG A 60 -1.24 -0.27 0.25
C ARG A 60 -1.57 -1.74 0.50
N GLU A 61 -2.16 -2.43 -0.47
CA GLU A 61 -2.60 -3.84 -0.36
C GLU A 61 -1.45 -4.84 -0.43
N PHE A 62 -0.28 -4.30 -0.73
CA PHE A 62 0.92 -4.96 -1.16
C PHE A 62 1.98 -4.93 -0.04
N VAL A 63 1.77 -4.09 0.98
CA VAL A 63 2.70 -3.86 2.09
C VAL A 63 1.99 -4.05 3.42
N LYS A 64 2.49 -4.97 4.24
CA LYS A 64 2.05 -5.16 5.63
C LYS A 64 2.42 -3.92 6.46
N GLY A 65 1.47 -3.38 7.22
CA GLY A 65 1.73 -2.21 8.08
C GLY A 65 1.94 -0.89 7.32
N PHE A 66 1.36 -0.73 6.12
CA PHE A 66 1.50 0.49 5.31
C PHE A 66 1.14 1.78 6.07
N ALA A 67 0.08 1.77 6.89
CA ALA A 67 -0.35 2.93 7.67
C ALA A 67 0.69 3.32 8.74
N THR A 68 1.35 2.36 9.37
CA THR A 68 2.44 2.61 10.33
C THR A 68 3.65 3.19 9.62
N LEU A 69 4.00 2.62 8.45
CA LEU A 69 5.12 3.05 7.63
C LEU A 69 4.95 4.49 7.11
N THR A 70 3.76 4.84 6.63
CA THR A 70 3.46 6.18 6.07
C THR A 70 2.94 7.18 7.10
N GLY A 71 2.66 6.73 8.33
CA GLY A 71 2.12 7.53 9.42
C GLY A 71 2.85 8.85 9.68
N PRO A 72 4.20 8.86 9.78
CA PRO A 72 4.97 10.09 9.98
C PRO A 72 4.78 11.13 8.87
N LEU A 73 4.59 10.69 7.62
CA LEU A 73 4.33 11.58 6.48
C LEU A 73 2.91 12.13 6.50
N TYR A 74 1.92 11.30 6.85
CA TYR A 74 0.54 11.76 7.01
C TYR A 74 0.38 12.76 8.15
N GLU A 75 1.17 12.64 9.23
CA GLU A 75 1.13 13.60 10.35
C GLU A 75 1.50 15.01 9.91
N MET A 76 2.43 15.16 8.96
CA MET A 76 2.80 16.45 8.38
C MET A 76 1.69 17.11 7.56
N LEU A 77 0.67 16.34 7.16
CA LEU A 77 -0.51 16.85 6.46
C LEU A 77 -1.67 17.21 7.40
N THR A 78 -1.59 16.83 8.68
CA THR A 78 -2.66 17.05 9.66
C THR A 78 -2.84 18.55 9.90
N GLY A 79 -4.06 19.05 9.71
CA GLY A 79 -4.39 20.48 9.89
C GLY A 79 -4.09 21.37 8.68
N GLU A 80 -3.43 20.86 7.64
CA GLU A 80 -3.14 21.63 6.42
C GLU A 80 -4.32 21.60 5.45
N LYS A 81 -4.73 22.77 4.92
CA LYS A 81 -5.80 22.87 3.91
C LYS A 81 -5.45 22.05 2.67
N LYS A 82 -6.44 21.47 1.98
CA LYS A 82 -6.25 20.65 0.75
C LYS A 82 -5.38 21.33 -0.32
N ASN A 83 -5.52 22.65 -0.47
CA ASN A 83 -4.78 23.45 -1.45
C ASN A 83 -3.58 24.22 -0.85
N SER A 84 -3.15 23.86 0.37
CA SER A 84 -1.98 24.48 1.00
C SER A 84 -0.72 24.21 0.17
N THR A 85 0.00 25.28 -0.18
CA THR A 85 1.33 25.24 -0.81
C THR A 85 2.44 25.52 0.20
N LYS A 86 2.12 25.44 1.50
CA LYS A 86 3.08 25.68 2.58
C LYS A 86 4.32 24.81 2.38
N LYS A 87 5.49 25.40 2.63
CA LYS A 87 6.76 24.70 2.57
C LYS A 87 6.78 23.61 3.64
N VAL A 88 7.18 22.42 3.22
CA VAL A 88 7.37 21.26 4.09
C VAL A 88 8.86 21.15 4.36
N VAL A 89 9.26 21.37 5.60
CA VAL A 89 10.65 21.16 6.03
C VAL A 89 10.80 19.71 6.47
N LEU A 90 11.52 18.93 5.67
CA LEU A 90 11.91 17.56 6.01
C LEU A 90 13.22 17.61 6.79
N ASP A 91 13.12 17.38 8.09
CA ASP A 91 14.30 17.15 8.94
C ASP A 91 15.03 15.86 8.54
N LYS A 92 16.30 15.70 8.95
CA LYS A 92 17.14 14.55 8.58
C LYS A 92 16.44 13.20 8.82
N LYS A 93 15.80 13.05 9.98
CA LYS A 93 15.04 11.84 10.33
C LYS A 93 13.90 11.54 9.34
N LYS A 94 13.16 12.58 8.93
CA LYS A 94 12.03 12.45 8.00
C LYS A 94 12.50 12.15 6.57
N GLN A 95 13.67 12.66 6.18
CA GLN A 95 14.29 12.31 4.90
C GLN A 95 14.71 10.84 4.87
N GLU A 96 15.27 10.33 5.97
CA GLU A 96 15.57 8.90 6.11
C GLU A 96 14.30 8.04 6.05
N ASP A 97 13.25 8.43 6.79
CA ASP A 97 11.97 7.73 6.75
C ASP A 97 11.40 7.71 5.32
N PHE A 98 11.44 8.84 4.61
CA PHE A 98 11.03 8.92 3.21
C PHE A 98 11.81 7.97 2.29
N ARG A 99 13.14 7.86 2.47
CA ARG A 99 13.98 6.92 1.72
C ARG A 99 13.62 5.47 2.04
N LYS A 100 13.47 5.13 3.33
CA LYS A 100 13.06 3.78 3.76
C LYS A 100 11.70 3.38 3.20
N ILE A 101 10.74 4.32 3.16
CA ILE A 101 9.42 4.09 2.57
C ILE A 101 9.57 3.76 1.07
N LYS A 102 10.36 4.54 0.33
CA LYS A 102 10.60 4.27 -1.09
C LYS A 102 11.27 2.92 -1.32
N GLU A 103 12.30 2.57 -0.55
CA GLU A 103 12.99 1.29 -0.65
C GLU A 103 12.04 0.12 -0.40
N LYS A 104 11.30 0.13 0.71
CA LYS A 104 10.31 -0.91 1.02
C LYS A 104 9.20 -1.02 -0.02
N LEU A 105 8.81 0.11 -0.62
CA LEU A 105 7.79 0.13 -1.67
C LEU A 105 8.32 -0.34 -3.03
N CYS A 106 9.64 -0.33 -3.21
CA CYS A 106 10.29 -0.79 -4.43
C CYS A 106 10.81 -2.22 -4.35
N GLU A 107 10.91 -2.77 -3.15
CA GLU A 107 11.32 -4.15 -2.91
C GLU A 107 10.23 -5.12 -3.39
N ASN A 108 10.50 -5.78 -4.54
CA ASN A 108 9.69 -6.78 -5.24
C ASN A 108 8.33 -7.11 -4.62
N ILE A 109 7.40 -6.15 -4.73
CA ILE A 109 6.11 -6.31 -4.09
C ILE A 109 5.18 -7.17 -4.96
N MET A 110 4.77 -8.29 -4.37
CA MET A 110 3.85 -9.23 -4.99
C MET A 110 2.78 -9.70 -4.01
N ARG A 111 1.63 -10.06 -4.56
CA ARG A 111 0.54 -10.74 -3.86
C ARG A 111 0.00 -11.87 -4.72
N VAL A 112 -0.66 -12.83 -4.10
CA VAL A 112 -1.24 -14.00 -4.79
C VAL A 112 -2.73 -13.76 -5.01
N GLN A 113 -3.25 -14.26 -6.14
CA GLN A 113 -4.67 -14.25 -6.44
C GLN A 113 -5.38 -15.23 -5.50
N PRO A 114 -6.49 -14.84 -4.86
CA PRO A 114 -7.22 -15.72 -3.97
C PRO A 114 -7.79 -16.92 -4.75
N ASN A 115 -7.59 -18.13 -4.22
CA ASN A 115 -8.34 -19.30 -4.62
C ASN A 115 -9.54 -19.47 -3.67
N PHE A 116 -10.74 -19.20 -4.17
CA PHE A 116 -11.98 -19.26 -3.39
C PHE A 116 -12.42 -20.69 -3.01
N GLN A 117 -11.75 -21.72 -3.52
CA GLN A 117 -11.99 -23.12 -3.12
C GLN A 117 -11.13 -23.54 -1.91
N LYS A 118 -10.18 -22.71 -1.50
CA LYS A 118 -9.30 -22.95 -0.36
C LYS A 118 -9.63 -22.02 0.78
N GLU A 119 -9.27 -22.42 1.99
CA GLU A 119 -9.42 -21.60 3.18
C GLU A 119 -8.64 -20.28 3.05
N LEU A 120 -9.23 -19.21 3.57
CA LEU A 120 -8.64 -17.89 3.69
C LEU A 120 -8.32 -17.65 5.15
N ILE A 121 -7.08 -17.29 5.45
CA ILE A 121 -6.60 -17.03 6.79
C ILE A 121 -6.53 -15.52 6.97
N LEU A 122 -7.36 -14.98 7.86
CA LEU A 122 -7.31 -13.56 8.21
C LEU A 122 -6.55 -13.42 9.53
N VAL A 123 -5.43 -12.69 9.49
CA VAL A 123 -4.67 -12.31 10.68
C VAL A 123 -4.90 -10.83 10.93
N THR A 124 -5.45 -10.49 12.09
CA THR A 124 -5.68 -9.12 12.53
C THR A 124 -4.78 -8.78 13.70
N ASP A 125 -4.43 -7.50 13.82
CA ASP A 125 -3.72 -6.94 14.96
C ASP A 125 -4.20 -5.52 15.21
N ALA A 126 -4.34 -5.14 16.48
CA ALA A 126 -4.77 -3.82 16.88
C ALA A 126 -3.78 -3.24 17.90
N SER A 127 -3.45 -1.98 17.70
CA SER A 127 -2.64 -1.19 18.62
C SER A 127 -3.43 0.03 19.08
N ASP A 128 -2.90 0.75 20.06
CA ASP A 128 -3.48 2.02 20.49
C ASP A 128 -3.56 3.08 19.40
N TYR A 129 -2.80 2.94 18.33
CA TYR A 129 -2.68 3.94 17.27
C TYR A 129 -3.39 3.56 15.97
N GLY A 130 -3.60 2.26 15.73
CA GLY A 130 -4.00 1.74 14.43
C GLY A 130 -4.33 0.25 14.47
N ILE A 131 -5.09 -0.17 13.47
CA ILE A 131 -5.44 -1.56 13.20
C ILE A 131 -4.75 -2.03 11.92
N GLY A 132 -4.41 -3.31 11.87
CA GLY A 132 -3.81 -3.98 10.74
C GLY A 132 -4.50 -5.31 10.49
N ALA A 133 -4.54 -5.72 9.22
CA ALA A 133 -4.94 -7.07 8.88
C ALA A 133 -4.14 -7.57 7.67
N VAL A 134 -3.93 -8.87 7.59
CA VAL A 134 -3.34 -9.53 6.43
C VAL A 134 -4.20 -10.72 6.07
N LEU A 135 -4.66 -10.74 4.82
CA LEU A 135 -5.32 -11.88 4.23
C LEU A 135 -4.28 -12.80 3.62
N LEU A 136 -4.20 -14.02 4.13
CA LEU A 136 -3.25 -15.05 3.75
C LEU A 136 -4.01 -16.27 3.19
N GLN A 137 -3.30 -17.09 2.42
CA GLN A 137 -3.77 -18.40 1.99
C GLN A 137 -2.59 -19.34 1.83
N LYS A 138 -2.77 -20.60 2.23
CA LYS A 138 -1.74 -21.64 2.07
C LYS A 138 -1.67 -22.10 0.61
N ASP A 139 -0.45 -22.17 0.07
CA ASP A 139 -0.18 -22.82 -1.21
C ASP A 139 -0.24 -24.35 -1.09
N ASP A 140 -0.08 -25.08 -2.20
CA ASP A 140 -0.11 -26.55 -2.20
C ASP A 140 1.03 -27.18 -1.38
N MET A 141 2.08 -26.41 -1.06
CA MET A 141 3.19 -26.82 -0.20
C MET A 141 2.97 -26.43 1.26
N GLY A 142 1.82 -25.84 1.61
CA GLY A 142 1.49 -25.40 2.96
C GLY A 142 2.08 -24.05 3.37
N ASN A 143 2.77 -23.33 2.46
CA ASN A 143 3.34 -22.02 2.78
C ASN A 143 2.27 -20.93 2.70
N GLU A 144 2.27 -20.02 3.68
CA GLU A 144 1.36 -18.88 3.69
C GLU A 144 1.78 -17.83 2.65
N ARG A 145 0.87 -17.53 1.74
CA ARG A 145 1.03 -16.49 0.71
C ARG A 145 0.09 -15.34 1.01
N MET A 146 0.60 -14.12 0.86
CA MET A 146 -0.18 -12.90 1.06
C MET A 146 -1.08 -12.63 -0.14
N ILE A 147 -2.38 -12.48 0.13
CA ILE A 147 -3.39 -12.08 -0.86
C ILE A 147 -3.59 -10.57 -0.84
N SER A 148 -3.69 -9.99 0.36
CA SER A 148 -3.86 -8.55 0.56
C SER A 148 -3.47 -8.15 1.97
N ALA A 149 -2.94 -6.94 2.11
CA ALA A 149 -2.71 -6.28 3.39
C ALA A 149 -3.70 -5.12 3.60
N PHE A 150 -4.08 -4.91 4.84
CA PHE A 150 -4.90 -3.80 5.28
C PHE A 150 -4.24 -3.13 6.48
N SER A 151 -4.32 -1.82 6.53
CA SER A 151 -3.89 -1.05 7.70
C SER A 151 -4.60 0.28 7.74
N LYS A 152 -4.98 0.70 8.93
CA LYS A 152 -5.73 1.94 9.15
C LYS A 152 -5.34 2.55 10.49
N LYS A 153 -5.10 3.86 10.49
CA LYS A 153 -4.89 4.64 11.71
C LYS A 153 -6.24 4.87 12.40
N LEU A 154 -6.29 4.65 13.71
CA LEU A 154 -7.48 4.96 14.50
C LEU A 154 -7.62 6.49 14.64
N ASP A 155 -8.86 6.97 14.48
CA ASP A 155 -9.18 8.38 14.72
C ASP A 155 -9.14 8.73 16.21
N LYS A 156 -9.33 10.02 16.55
CA LYS A 156 -9.23 10.50 17.93
C LYS A 156 -10.22 9.81 18.87
N CYS A 157 -11.42 9.47 18.40
CA CYS A 157 -12.45 8.83 19.20
C CYS A 157 -12.16 7.33 19.35
N GLN A 158 -11.81 6.66 18.25
CA GLN A 158 -11.50 5.24 18.21
C GLN A 158 -10.30 4.86 19.09
N ARG A 159 -9.34 5.77 19.27
CA ARG A 159 -8.20 5.55 20.18
C ARG A 159 -8.60 5.37 21.65
N ASN A 160 -9.75 5.93 22.04
CA ASN A 160 -10.25 5.84 23.42
C ASN A 160 -11.05 4.56 23.67
N TYR A 161 -11.24 3.72 22.65
CA TYR A 161 -11.92 2.43 22.80
C TYR A 161 -11.06 1.43 23.57
N SER A 162 -11.72 0.44 24.19
CA SER A 162 -11.02 -0.68 24.82
C SER A 162 -10.24 -1.47 23.76
N VAL A 163 -9.23 -2.23 24.19
CA VAL A 163 -8.44 -3.06 23.26
C VAL A 163 -9.34 -4.04 22.49
N THR A 164 -10.30 -4.65 23.19
CA THR A 164 -11.29 -5.56 22.59
C THR A 164 -12.14 -4.87 21.52
N ASP A 165 -12.60 -3.65 21.78
CA ASP A 165 -13.38 -2.87 20.79
C ASP A 165 -12.53 -2.43 19.59
N LYS A 166 -11.23 -2.16 19.81
CA LYS A 166 -10.28 -1.82 18.73
C LYS A 166 -10.01 -3.02 17.82
N GLU A 167 -9.96 -4.23 18.37
CA GLU A 167 -9.79 -5.47 17.59
C GLU A 167 -11.03 -5.81 16.75
N LEU A 168 -12.22 -5.38 17.18
CA LEU A 168 -13.50 -5.66 16.51
C LEU A 168 -13.86 -4.66 15.38
N LEU A 169 -13.18 -3.52 15.30
CA LEU A 169 -13.43 -2.41 14.36
C LEU A 169 -13.03 -2.70 12.90
#